data_AF-A0AAR2KS38-F1
#
_entry.id   AF-A0AAR2KS38-F1
#
_cell.length_a   1.000
_cell.length_b   1.000
_cell.length_c   1.000
_cell.angle_alpha   90.00
_cell.angle_beta   90.00
_cell.angle_gamma   90.00
#
_symmetry.space_group_name_H-M   'P 1'
#
loop_
_entity.id
_entity.type
_entity.pdbx_description
1 polymer ?
#
loop_
_entity_poly.entity_id
_entity_poly.type
_entity_poly.pdbx_seq_one_letter_code
_entity_poly.pdbx_strand_id
1 'polypeptide(L)'
;MAFRRRNKSYPFFSQEFLIQNHADIVFSLVIFILIGLMFEATAKTAILFIQPQYNVSTLTPDGEVTLYHYGWKDCATVLFYLFITIILHAVVQEYILDKINRRLHLSKSKNTKFNESGQLCVFYLVSSLWSFYILATEGYILHPSNLWENYPHSHLRFQVKFFYLTQLAYWFHALPELYFQKVRKEEIPRRLQYISLYLSHILAAYLLNLTRVGLVLLFLQYLSEMGFHLSRLIYFIDETHHKMFELWSVGFVLTRMVTLTLMFLAVGFGLARSENQTLDWEAGNFNTLSIRLLVLFLVCSTQSWLLWKFFRFQLRRTREYRLEQARKRAAAKQQTPRALKRDSVGHHENGVLKAENGTSPRLKKLKAP
;
A
#
# COMPACT_ATOMS: atom_id res chain seq x y z
N MET A 1 25.47 -16.97 -25.69
CA MET A 1 26.25 -17.57 -24.57
C MET A 1 25.49 -17.34 -23.28
N ALA A 2 24.90 -18.38 -22.71
CA ALA A 2 24.16 -18.30 -21.46
C ALA A 2 25.13 -17.98 -20.31
N PHE A 3 24.92 -16.85 -19.63
CA PHE A 3 25.57 -16.57 -18.35
C PHE A 3 25.08 -17.60 -17.33
N ARG A 4 25.79 -18.72 -17.24
CA ARG A 4 25.66 -19.68 -16.14
C ARG A 4 26.03 -18.90 -14.87
N ARG A 5 25.03 -18.48 -14.08
CA ARG A 5 25.26 -17.94 -12.73
C ARG A 5 26.07 -19.00 -11.99
N ARG A 6 27.35 -18.74 -11.78
CA ARG A 6 28.21 -19.55 -10.92
C ARG A 6 27.56 -19.49 -9.54
N ASN A 7 27.00 -20.59 -9.05
CA ASN A 7 26.48 -20.69 -7.69
C ASN A 7 27.65 -20.37 -6.76
N LYS A 8 27.68 -19.14 -6.26
CA LYS A 8 28.60 -18.76 -5.18
C LYS A 8 28.11 -19.53 -3.96
N SER A 9 28.85 -20.56 -3.59
CA SER A 9 28.67 -21.20 -2.28
C SER A 9 29.09 -20.17 -1.24
N TYR A 10 28.14 -19.74 -0.42
CA TYR A 10 28.41 -18.88 0.72
C TYR A 10 28.62 -19.77 1.94
N PRO A 11 29.55 -19.44 2.86
CA PRO A 11 29.70 -20.16 4.12
C PRO A 11 28.37 -20.16 4.89
N PHE A 12 28.01 -21.29 5.53
CA PHE A 12 26.71 -21.50 6.20
C PHE A 12 26.35 -20.43 7.24
N PHE A 13 27.34 -19.82 7.90
CA PHE A 13 27.13 -18.77 8.91
C PHE A 13 27.39 -17.35 8.39
N SER A 14 27.54 -17.18 7.08
CA SER A 14 27.69 -15.85 6.50
C SER A 14 26.35 -15.13 6.40
N GLN A 15 26.38 -13.81 6.54
CA GLN A 15 25.22 -12.95 6.31
C GLN A 15 24.60 -13.18 4.91
N GLU A 16 25.43 -13.43 3.90
CA GLU A 16 24.97 -13.69 2.55
C GLU A 16 24.21 -15.02 2.42
N PHE A 17 24.65 -16.07 3.13
CA PHE A 17 23.92 -17.34 3.16
C PHE A 17 22.54 -17.19 3.79
N LEU A 18 22.46 -16.51 4.94
CA LEU A 18 21.19 -16.29 5.64
C LEU A 18 20.22 -15.49 4.78
N ILE A 19 20.69 -14.42 4.14
CA ILE A 19 19.85 -13.59 3.25
C ILE A 19 19.37 -14.39 2.04
N GLN A 20 20.18 -15.25 1.46
CA GLN A 20 19.77 -16.02 0.27
C GLN A 20 18.81 -17.15 0.59
N ASN A 21 18.95 -17.79 1.75
CA ASN A 21 18.17 -18.97 2.13
C ASN A 21 17.11 -18.65 3.20
N HIS A 22 16.82 -17.37 3.48
CA HIS A 22 15.91 -16.98 4.56
C HIS A 22 14.54 -17.64 4.45
N ALA A 23 13.98 -17.75 3.24
CA ALA A 23 12.71 -18.39 2.99
C ALA A 23 12.73 -19.88 3.38
N ASP A 24 13.79 -20.62 3.00
CA ASP A 24 13.94 -22.05 3.30
C ASP A 24 14.21 -22.30 4.79
N ILE A 25 15.01 -21.44 5.43
CA ILE A 25 15.28 -21.49 6.87
C ILE A 25 13.98 -21.29 7.65
N VAL A 26 13.22 -20.25 7.30
CA VAL A 26 11.94 -19.94 7.97
C VAL A 26 10.89 -21.01 7.66
N PHE A 27 10.86 -21.55 6.45
CA PHE A 27 10.03 -22.70 6.09
C PHE A 27 10.34 -23.92 6.96
N SER A 28 11.62 -24.21 7.20
CA SER A 28 12.03 -25.30 8.08
C SER A 28 11.51 -25.10 9.52
N LEU A 29 11.50 -23.85 10.03
CA LEU A 29 10.93 -23.53 11.34
C LEU A 29 9.40 -23.73 11.38
N VAL A 30 8.69 -23.36 10.32
CA VAL A 30 7.25 -23.61 10.20
C VAL A 30 6.97 -25.11 10.20
N ILE A 31 7.67 -25.89 9.38
CA ILE A 31 7.52 -27.35 9.34
C ILE A 31 7.82 -27.98 10.70
N PHE A 32 8.85 -27.51 11.41
CA PHE A 32 9.15 -27.97 12.76
C PHE A 32 7.97 -27.76 13.73
N ILE A 33 7.33 -26.59 13.70
CA ILE A 33 6.12 -26.31 14.51
C ILE A 33 4.96 -27.23 14.09
N LEU A 34 4.76 -27.46 12.78
CA LEU A 34 3.71 -28.32 12.26
C LEU A 34 3.92 -29.81 12.64
N ILE A 35 5.15 -30.31 12.60
CA ILE A 35 5.50 -31.65 13.10
C ILE A 35 5.17 -31.76 14.59
N GLY A 36 5.31 -30.67 15.35
CA GLY A 36 4.90 -30.58 16.74
C GLY A 36 3.42 -30.95 16.99
N LEU A 37 2.54 -30.83 15.99
CA LEU A 37 1.14 -31.28 16.08
C LEU A 37 0.99 -32.81 16.04
N MET A 38 1.97 -33.54 15.51
CA MET A 38 1.89 -34.99 15.33
C MET A 38 2.08 -35.77 16.64
N PHE A 39 2.61 -35.13 17.69
CA PHE A 39 2.88 -35.75 18.98
C PHE A 39 2.02 -35.11 20.07
N GLU A 40 1.33 -35.93 20.87
CA GLU A 40 0.43 -35.46 21.93
C GLU A 40 1.13 -34.52 22.93
N ALA A 41 2.39 -34.81 23.27
CA ALA A 41 3.18 -34.01 24.21
C ALA A 41 3.48 -32.59 23.68
N THR A 42 3.69 -32.41 22.37
CA THR A 42 4.04 -31.12 21.77
C THR A 42 2.86 -30.41 21.12
N ALA A 43 1.74 -31.10 20.88
CA ALA A 43 0.58 -30.57 20.19
C ALA A 43 0.01 -29.31 20.86
N LYS A 44 -0.10 -29.30 22.20
CA LYS A 44 -0.59 -28.13 22.94
C LYS A 44 0.25 -26.88 22.71
N THR A 45 1.57 -27.04 22.62
CA THR A 45 2.50 -25.94 22.34
C THR A 45 2.43 -25.53 20.87
N ALA A 46 2.31 -26.47 19.93
CA ALA A 46 2.16 -26.14 18.52
C ALA A 46 0.85 -25.38 18.23
N ILE A 47 -0.27 -25.77 18.86
CA ILE A 47 -1.58 -25.10 18.70
C ILE A 47 -1.52 -23.63 19.13
N LEU A 48 -0.73 -23.28 20.15
CA LEU A 48 -0.51 -21.90 20.60
C LEU A 48 -0.03 -20.98 19.45
N PHE A 49 0.80 -21.52 18.57
CA PHE A 49 1.33 -20.79 17.41
C PHE A 49 0.35 -20.74 16.24
N ILE A 50 -0.48 -21.77 16.05
CA ILE A 50 -1.23 -21.94 14.80
C ILE A 50 -2.62 -21.30 14.89
N GLN A 51 -3.33 -21.47 16.00
CA GLN A 51 -4.73 -21.05 16.10
C GLN A 51 -4.88 -19.74 16.90
N PRO A 52 -5.89 -18.90 16.60
CA PRO A 52 -6.27 -17.80 17.47
C PRO A 52 -6.63 -18.31 18.87
N GLN A 53 -6.13 -17.63 19.90
CA GLN A 53 -6.23 -18.07 21.29
C GLN A 53 -7.47 -17.48 21.99
N TYR A 54 -7.76 -17.89 23.23
CA TYR A 54 -8.85 -17.32 24.04
C TYR A 54 -10.25 -17.48 23.44
N ASN A 55 -10.55 -18.67 22.92
CA ASN A 55 -11.89 -19.02 22.46
C ASN A 55 -12.85 -19.22 23.65
N VAL A 56 -14.05 -18.68 23.53
CA VAL A 56 -15.16 -18.82 24.47
C VAL A 56 -16.38 -19.26 23.69
N SER A 57 -16.94 -20.42 24.04
CA SER A 57 -18.17 -20.92 23.47
C SER A 57 -19.37 -20.36 24.23
N THR A 58 -20.27 -19.69 23.52
CA THR A 58 -21.53 -19.18 24.06
C THR A 58 -22.70 -19.87 23.36
N LEU A 59 -23.63 -20.44 24.14
CA LEU A 59 -24.87 -21.03 23.64
C LEU A 59 -25.85 -19.90 23.29
N THR A 60 -26.20 -19.81 22.02
CA THR A 60 -27.25 -18.91 21.51
C THR A 60 -28.47 -19.73 21.08
N PRO A 61 -29.66 -19.11 20.94
CA PRO A 61 -30.87 -19.81 20.46
C PRO A 61 -30.67 -20.50 19.10
N ASP A 62 -29.77 -19.96 18.28
CA ASP A 62 -29.43 -20.46 16.94
C ASP A 62 -28.28 -21.48 16.92
N GLY A 63 -27.74 -21.84 18.09
CA GLY A 63 -26.66 -22.82 18.26
C GLY A 63 -25.47 -22.32 19.08
N GLU A 64 -24.43 -23.14 19.17
CA GLU A 64 -23.17 -22.77 19.83
C GLU A 64 -22.35 -21.82 18.94
N VAL A 65 -22.03 -20.64 19.46
CA VAL A 65 -21.18 -19.66 18.78
C VAL A 65 -19.86 -19.53 19.52
N THR A 66 -18.75 -19.74 18.82
CA THR A 66 -17.41 -19.54 19.36
C THR A 66 -16.91 -18.11 19.09
N LEU A 67 -16.62 -17.39 20.16
CA LEU A 67 -16.08 -16.03 20.15
C LEU A 67 -14.67 -16.00 20.75
N TYR A 68 -13.94 -14.91 20.55
CA TYR A 68 -12.54 -14.80 20.94
C TYR A 68 -12.24 -13.45 21.61
N HIS A 69 -11.42 -13.46 22.65
CA HIS A 69 -10.85 -12.24 23.23
C HIS A 69 -9.40 -12.04 22.77
N TYR A 70 -8.85 -10.83 22.89
CA TYR A 70 -7.41 -10.65 22.71
C TYR A 70 -6.64 -11.12 23.96
N GLY A 71 -5.36 -11.45 23.80
CA GLY A 71 -4.47 -11.63 24.94
C GLY A 71 -3.03 -11.94 24.56
N TRP A 72 -2.15 -12.03 25.55
CA TRP A 72 -0.69 -12.14 25.32
C TRP A 72 -0.28 -13.37 24.51
N LYS A 73 -1.03 -14.47 24.60
CA LYS A 73 -0.78 -15.68 23.79
C LYS A 73 -0.88 -15.43 22.28
N ASP A 74 -1.60 -14.39 21.87
CA ASP A 74 -1.69 -14.00 20.46
C ASP A 74 -0.33 -13.58 19.88
N CYS A 75 0.64 -13.18 20.72
CA CYS A 75 2.01 -12.91 20.26
C CYS A 75 2.67 -14.13 19.62
N ALA A 76 2.43 -15.34 20.14
CA ALA A 76 2.93 -16.57 19.55
C ALA A 76 2.28 -16.83 18.19
N THR A 77 0.97 -16.60 18.08
CA THR A 77 0.23 -16.69 16.82
C THR A 77 0.76 -15.68 15.79
N VAL A 78 0.93 -14.42 16.18
CA VAL A 78 1.52 -13.38 15.31
C VAL A 78 2.92 -13.77 14.85
N LEU A 79 3.76 -14.34 15.72
CA LEU A 79 5.10 -14.80 15.35
C LEU A 79 5.06 -15.94 14.33
N PHE A 80 4.15 -16.90 14.48
CA PHE A 80 3.97 -17.97 13.50
C PHE A 80 3.54 -17.44 12.13
N TYR A 81 2.53 -16.57 12.10
CA TYR A 81 2.06 -15.97 10.84
C TYR A 81 3.06 -14.98 10.24
N LEU A 82 3.97 -14.42 11.04
CA LEU A 82 5.12 -13.65 10.56
C LEU A 82 6.03 -14.55 9.72
N PHE A 83 6.35 -15.76 10.20
CA PHE A 83 7.12 -16.74 9.43
C PHE A 83 6.43 -17.13 8.12
N ILE A 84 5.12 -17.40 8.18
CA ILE A 84 4.32 -17.65 6.97
C ILE A 84 4.42 -16.46 6.00
N THR A 85 4.34 -15.23 6.50
CA THR A 85 4.42 -14.03 5.67
C THR A 85 5.79 -13.86 5.02
N ILE A 86 6.90 -14.17 5.71
CA ILE A 86 8.24 -14.17 5.11
C ILE A 86 8.29 -15.14 3.91
N ILE A 87 7.75 -16.35 4.07
CA ILE A 87 7.72 -17.36 3.00
C ILE A 87 6.87 -16.85 1.83
N LEU A 88 5.67 -16.31 2.10
CA LEU A 88 4.80 -15.75 1.07
C LEU A 88 5.45 -14.58 0.34
N HIS A 89 6.18 -13.70 1.05
CA HIS A 89 6.93 -12.61 0.45
C HIS A 89 7.94 -13.13 -0.58
N ALA A 90 8.74 -14.13 -0.19
CA ALA A 90 9.72 -14.75 -1.07
C ALA A 90 9.07 -15.41 -2.29
N VAL A 91 7.96 -16.13 -2.09
CA VAL A 91 7.18 -16.75 -3.19
C VAL A 91 6.66 -15.70 -4.18
N VAL A 92 6.06 -14.61 -3.69
CA VAL A 92 5.59 -13.50 -4.53
C VAL A 92 6.76 -12.86 -5.27
N GLN A 93 7.91 -12.68 -4.60
CA GLN A 93 9.10 -12.10 -5.20
C GLN A 93 9.61 -12.96 -6.37
N GLU A 94 9.82 -14.25 -6.13
CA GLU A 94 10.44 -15.16 -7.11
C GLU A 94 9.50 -15.51 -8.26
N TYR A 95 8.25 -15.88 -7.94
CA TYR A 95 7.34 -16.46 -8.93
C TYR A 95 6.50 -15.42 -9.68
N ILE A 96 6.33 -14.22 -9.13
CA ILE A 96 5.53 -13.16 -9.76
C ILE A 96 6.45 -12.01 -10.19
N LEU A 97 7.06 -11.31 -9.24
CA LEU A 97 7.73 -10.03 -9.51
C LEU A 97 9.00 -10.21 -10.35
N ASP A 98 9.85 -11.17 -10.02
CA ASP A 98 11.07 -11.45 -10.77
C ASP A 98 10.78 -11.98 -12.18
N LYS A 99 9.67 -12.73 -12.37
CA LYS A 99 9.22 -13.12 -13.72
C LYS A 99 8.82 -11.91 -14.55
N ILE A 100 8.10 -10.96 -13.97
CA ILE A 100 7.68 -9.73 -14.66
C ILE A 100 8.89 -8.83 -14.96
N ASN A 101 9.77 -8.63 -13.98
CA ASN A 101 10.98 -7.80 -14.15
C ASN A 101 11.91 -8.30 -15.25
N ARG A 102 12.05 -9.63 -15.40
CA ARG A 102 12.83 -10.23 -16.48
C ARG A 102 12.29 -9.88 -17.87
N ARG A 103 10.99 -9.56 -17.99
CA ARG A 103 10.35 -9.14 -19.24
C ARG A 103 10.41 -7.63 -19.47
N LEU A 104 10.35 -6.83 -18.41
CA LEU A 104 10.25 -5.36 -18.51
C LEU A 104 11.60 -4.64 -18.68
N HIS A 105 12.73 -5.32 -18.48
CA HIS A 105 14.09 -4.75 -18.64
C HIS A 105 14.30 -3.38 -17.95
N LEU A 106 13.70 -3.20 -16.76
CA LEU A 106 13.74 -1.95 -16.01
C LEU A 106 15.16 -1.64 -15.49
N SER A 107 15.50 -0.34 -15.39
CA SER A 107 16.74 0.09 -14.72
C SER A 107 16.77 -0.36 -13.25
N LYS A 108 17.96 -0.52 -12.67
CA LYS A 108 18.13 -0.99 -11.28
C LYS A 108 17.28 -0.21 -10.26
N SER A 109 17.22 1.11 -10.41
CA SER A 109 16.42 2.00 -9.55
C SER A 109 14.91 1.83 -9.76
N LYS A 110 14.45 1.71 -11.02
CA LYS A 110 13.04 1.43 -11.34
C LYS A 110 12.62 0.04 -10.84
N ASN A 111 13.47 -0.97 -11.04
CA ASN A 111 13.23 -2.35 -10.60
C ASN A 111 13.06 -2.46 -9.07
N THR A 112 13.94 -1.82 -8.28
CA THR A 112 13.79 -1.80 -6.81
C THR A 112 12.44 -1.22 -6.38
N LYS A 113 12.03 -0.12 -7.02
CA LYS A 113 10.73 0.53 -6.78
C LYS A 113 9.54 -0.30 -7.26
N PHE A 114 9.71 -1.02 -8.36
CA PHE A 114 8.72 -1.94 -8.90
C PHE A 114 8.49 -3.09 -7.92
N ASN A 115 9.56 -3.70 -7.38
CA ASN A 115 9.45 -4.78 -6.39
C ASN A 115 8.76 -4.34 -5.10
N GLU A 116 9.17 -3.21 -4.52
CA GLU A 116 8.51 -2.63 -3.34
C GLU A 116 7.01 -2.40 -3.61
N SER A 117 6.69 -1.82 -4.77
CA SER A 117 5.30 -1.56 -5.16
C SER A 117 4.51 -2.83 -5.45
N GLY A 118 5.16 -3.85 -6.01
CA GLY A 118 4.58 -5.14 -6.35
C GLY A 118 4.15 -5.91 -5.11
N GLN A 119 5.07 -6.05 -4.14
CA GLN A 119 4.79 -6.70 -2.86
C GLN A 119 3.63 -6.02 -2.13
N LEU A 120 3.70 -4.69 -1.99
CA LEU A 120 2.64 -3.92 -1.34
C LEU A 120 1.31 -4.00 -2.09
N CYS A 121 1.31 -3.98 -3.43
CA CYS A 121 0.09 -4.12 -4.22
C CYS A 121 -0.60 -5.47 -3.98
N VAL A 122 0.16 -6.58 -3.95
CA VAL A 122 -0.39 -7.92 -3.69
C VAL A 122 -0.98 -7.98 -2.28
N PHE A 123 -0.24 -7.50 -1.29
CA PHE A 123 -0.72 -7.47 0.09
C PHE A 123 -1.99 -6.64 0.25
N TYR A 124 -2.01 -5.41 -0.28
CA TYR A 124 -3.18 -4.54 -0.15
C TYR A 124 -4.38 -5.07 -0.92
N LEU A 125 -4.19 -5.73 -2.07
CA LEU A 125 -5.28 -6.38 -2.79
C LEU A 125 -5.93 -7.48 -1.94
N VAL A 126 -5.13 -8.43 -1.46
CA VAL A 126 -5.64 -9.54 -0.64
C VAL A 126 -6.29 -9.03 0.63
N SER A 127 -5.65 -8.08 1.32
CA SER A 127 -6.17 -7.53 2.58
C SER A 127 -7.41 -6.67 2.39
N SER A 128 -7.54 -5.94 1.28
CA SER A 128 -8.74 -5.16 0.98
C SER A 128 -9.92 -6.07 0.65
N LEU A 129 -9.70 -7.14 -0.13
CA LEU A 129 -10.75 -8.13 -0.43
C LEU A 129 -11.20 -8.88 0.83
N TRP A 130 -10.26 -9.28 1.68
CA TRP A 130 -10.57 -9.98 2.93
C TRP A 130 -11.31 -9.07 3.93
N SER A 131 -10.82 -7.84 4.14
CA SER A 131 -11.54 -6.89 5.02
C SER A 131 -12.92 -6.55 4.46
N PHE A 132 -13.07 -6.37 3.15
CA PHE A 132 -14.39 -6.19 2.53
C PHE A 132 -15.34 -7.37 2.79
N TYR A 133 -14.84 -8.60 2.65
CA TYR A 133 -15.62 -9.81 2.96
C TYR A 133 -16.10 -9.83 4.42
N ILE A 134 -15.23 -9.49 5.37
CA ILE A 134 -15.61 -9.40 6.79
C ILE A 134 -16.64 -8.28 6.99
N LEU A 135 -16.42 -7.10 6.41
CA LEU A 135 -17.35 -5.97 6.53
C LEU A 135 -18.75 -6.29 5.98
N ALA A 136 -18.82 -7.04 4.88
CA ALA A 136 -20.08 -7.47 4.28
C ALA A 136 -20.79 -8.54 5.13
N THR A 137 -20.04 -9.53 5.63
CA THR A 137 -20.60 -10.64 6.42
C THR A 137 -21.02 -10.23 7.83
N GLU A 138 -20.33 -9.26 8.44
CA GLU A 138 -20.68 -8.71 9.75
C GLU A 138 -21.70 -7.55 9.70
N GLY A 139 -22.07 -7.09 8.50
CA GLY A 139 -23.08 -6.03 8.31
C GLY A 139 -22.63 -4.62 8.73
N TYR A 140 -21.33 -4.37 8.87
CA TYR A 140 -20.82 -3.06 9.36
C TYR A 140 -21.04 -1.90 8.38
N ILE A 141 -21.26 -2.21 7.09
CA ILE A 141 -21.50 -1.20 6.05
C ILE A 141 -22.97 -0.72 6.08
N LEU A 142 -23.91 -1.61 6.35
CA LEU A 142 -25.35 -1.33 6.27
C LEU A 142 -25.86 -0.55 7.49
N HIS A 143 -25.22 -0.74 8.65
CA HIS A 143 -25.60 -0.10 9.90
C HIS A 143 -24.39 0.59 10.54
N PRO A 144 -24.07 1.84 10.14
CA PRO A 144 -22.88 2.55 10.63
C PRO A 144 -22.85 2.74 12.15
N SER A 145 -24.00 2.76 12.82
CA SER A 145 -24.08 2.87 14.27
C SER A 145 -23.47 1.67 15.01
N ASN A 146 -23.49 0.48 14.40
CA ASN A 146 -22.85 -0.73 14.92
C ASN A 146 -21.34 -0.58 15.13
N LEU A 147 -20.71 0.44 14.54
CA LEU A 147 -19.30 0.72 14.73
C LEU A 147 -18.96 1.16 16.16
N TRP A 148 -19.91 1.78 16.88
CA TRP A 148 -19.69 2.24 18.26
C TRP A 148 -20.77 1.76 19.24
N GLU A 149 -21.94 1.35 18.76
CA GLU A 149 -22.98 0.76 19.61
C GLU A 149 -22.48 -0.52 20.27
N ASN A 150 -22.90 -0.72 21.53
CA ASN A 150 -22.51 -1.85 22.36
C ASN A 150 -20.99 -2.01 22.53
N TYR A 151 -20.24 -0.90 22.44
CA TYR A 151 -18.85 -0.87 22.87
C TYR A 151 -18.78 -1.12 24.40
N PRO A 152 -17.84 -1.95 24.90
CA PRO A 152 -16.70 -2.54 24.19
C PRO A 152 -17.01 -3.81 23.37
N HIS A 153 -16.40 -3.93 22.19
CA HIS A 153 -16.49 -5.12 21.34
C HIS A 153 -15.48 -6.19 21.73
N SER A 154 -15.47 -6.58 23.01
CA SER A 154 -14.48 -7.48 23.62
C SER A 154 -14.52 -8.90 23.03
N HIS A 155 -15.66 -9.32 22.49
CA HIS A 155 -15.84 -10.62 21.84
C HIS A 155 -15.75 -10.50 20.32
N LEU A 156 -14.75 -11.16 19.74
CA LEU A 156 -14.47 -11.15 18.30
C LEU A 156 -14.85 -12.50 17.69
N ARG A 157 -15.46 -12.47 16.51
CA ARG A 157 -15.55 -13.69 15.69
C ARG A 157 -14.17 -14.08 15.18
N PHE A 158 -14.00 -15.38 14.90
CA PHE A 158 -12.75 -15.94 14.37
C PHE A 158 -12.17 -15.11 13.24
N GLN A 159 -12.98 -14.78 12.21
CA GLN A 159 -12.51 -14.04 11.03
C GLN A 159 -11.95 -12.65 11.36
N VAL A 160 -12.58 -11.93 12.30
CA VAL A 160 -12.14 -10.59 12.72
C VAL A 160 -10.81 -10.71 13.48
N LYS A 161 -10.75 -11.60 14.48
CA LYS A 161 -9.53 -11.80 15.25
C LYS A 161 -8.38 -12.24 14.35
N PHE A 162 -8.62 -13.26 13.52
CA PHE A 162 -7.61 -13.82 12.64
C PHE A 162 -7.10 -12.80 11.61
N PHE A 163 -7.99 -11.93 11.10
CA PHE A 163 -7.58 -10.81 10.25
C PHE A 163 -6.58 -9.91 10.97
N TYR A 164 -6.89 -9.41 12.18
CA TYR A 164 -6.01 -8.53 12.94
C TYR A 164 -4.64 -9.16 13.24
N LEU A 165 -4.61 -10.42 13.68
CA LEU A 165 -3.35 -11.13 13.94
C LEU A 165 -2.51 -11.26 12.67
N THR A 166 -3.14 -11.53 11.52
CA THR A 166 -2.44 -11.61 10.23
C THR A 166 -1.93 -10.24 9.77
N GLN A 167 -2.70 -9.17 10.00
CA GLN A 167 -2.25 -7.81 9.68
C GLN A 167 -1.03 -7.41 10.52
N LEU A 168 -1.04 -7.72 11.82
CA LEU A 168 0.12 -7.52 12.69
C LEU A 168 1.32 -8.34 12.21
N ALA A 169 1.13 -9.62 11.93
CA ALA A 169 2.16 -10.51 11.41
C ALA A 169 2.81 -9.95 10.14
N TYR A 170 2.01 -9.42 9.21
CA TYR A 170 2.52 -8.77 8.01
C TYR A 170 3.34 -7.52 8.34
N TRP A 171 2.85 -6.60 9.15
CA TRP A 171 3.64 -5.40 9.43
C TRP A 171 4.89 -5.68 10.27
N PHE A 172 4.89 -6.73 11.09
CA PHE A 172 6.10 -7.20 11.75
C PHE A 172 7.08 -7.90 10.78
N HIS A 173 6.61 -8.66 9.78
CA HIS A 173 7.49 -9.27 8.75
C HIS A 173 8.28 -8.20 7.99
N ALA A 174 7.71 -7.01 7.83
CA ALA A 174 8.35 -5.93 7.09
C ALA A 174 9.66 -5.45 7.76
N LEU A 175 9.87 -5.72 9.05
CA LEU A 175 11.09 -5.34 9.79
C LEU A 175 12.31 -6.19 9.38
N PRO A 176 12.33 -7.54 9.54
CA PRO A 176 13.42 -8.37 9.05
C PRO A 176 13.57 -8.28 7.53
N GLU A 177 12.49 -8.02 6.79
CA GLU A 177 12.56 -7.83 5.34
C GLU A 177 13.42 -6.63 4.92
N LEU A 178 13.52 -5.57 5.74
CA LEU A 178 14.47 -4.48 5.48
C LEU A 178 15.92 -4.97 5.40
N TYR A 179 16.24 -5.98 6.22
CA TYR A 179 17.55 -6.61 6.24
C TYR A 179 17.71 -7.59 5.07
N PHE A 180 16.74 -8.47 4.83
CA PHE A 180 16.79 -9.45 3.73
C PHE A 180 16.89 -8.78 2.35
N GLN A 181 16.18 -7.67 2.13
CA GLN A 181 16.24 -6.91 0.87
C GLN A 181 17.48 -6.02 0.74
N LYS A 182 18.33 -5.93 1.78
CA LYS A 182 19.46 -5.00 1.86
C LYS A 182 19.04 -3.57 1.50
N VAL A 183 17.96 -3.09 2.15
CA VAL A 183 17.44 -1.75 1.90
C VAL A 183 18.53 -0.71 2.19
N ARG A 184 18.63 0.28 1.31
CA ARG A 184 19.63 1.34 1.43
C ARG A 184 19.39 2.15 2.72
N LYS A 185 20.45 2.51 3.43
CA LYS A 185 20.37 3.15 4.74
C LYS A 185 19.54 4.43 4.73
N GLU A 186 19.58 5.19 3.64
CA GLU A 186 18.78 6.41 3.45
C GLU A 186 17.27 6.16 3.33
N GLU A 187 16.85 4.94 2.97
CA GLU A 187 15.43 4.58 2.84
C GLU A 187 14.85 3.95 4.12
N ILE A 188 15.69 3.41 5.01
CA ILE A 188 15.27 2.72 6.22
C ILE A 188 14.37 3.60 7.11
N PRO A 189 14.71 4.87 7.44
CA PRO A 189 13.86 5.69 8.30
C PRO A 189 12.46 5.92 7.72
N ARG A 190 12.38 6.14 6.40
CA ARG A 190 11.10 6.29 5.69
C ARG A 190 10.26 5.02 5.79
N ARG A 191 10.89 3.84 5.68
CA ARG A 191 10.18 2.56 5.75
C ARG A 191 9.73 2.22 7.16
N LEU A 192 10.61 2.39 8.15
CA LEU A 192 10.28 2.22 9.56
C LEU A 192 9.14 3.14 10.00
N GLN A 193 9.09 4.37 9.50
CA GLN A 193 8.01 5.31 9.84
C GLN A 193 6.63 4.76 9.47
N TYR A 194 6.41 4.30 8.22
CA TYR A 194 5.10 3.76 7.85
C TYR A 194 4.83 2.41 8.51
N ILE A 195 5.83 1.54 8.69
CA ILE A 195 5.67 0.26 9.41
C ILE A 195 5.17 0.54 10.84
N SER A 196 5.79 1.49 11.53
CA SER A 196 5.42 1.88 12.89
C SER A 196 4.01 2.46 12.95
N LEU A 197 3.61 3.28 11.97
CA LEU A 197 2.25 3.82 11.90
C LEU A 197 1.22 2.70 11.72
N TYR A 198 1.46 1.72 10.85
CA TYR A 198 0.54 0.59 10.69
C TYR A 198 0.43 -0.25 11.96
N LEU A 199 1.57 -0.64 12.54
CA LEU A 199 1.59 -1.40 13.79
C LEU A 199 0.86 -0.65 14.92
N SER A 200 1.11 0.66 15.08
CA SER A 200 0.47 1.45 16.13
C SER A 200 -1.04 1.53 15.98
N HIS A 201 -1.54 1.75 14.76
CA HIS A 201 -2.98 1.87 14.51
C HIS A 201 -3.70 0.53 14.62
N ILE A 202 -3.09 -0.55 14.13
CA ILE A 202 -3.66 -1.91 14.24
C ILE A 202 -3.67 -2.35 15.72
N LEU A 203 -2.58 -2.15 16.45
CA LEU A 203 -2.51 -2.46 17.89
C LEU A 203 -3.49 -1.61 18.70
N ALA A 204 -3.60 -0.30 18.43
CA ALA A 204 -4.57 0.55 19.12
C ALA A 204 -6.01 0.08 18.88
N ALA A 205 -6.38 -0.23 17.65
CA ALA A 205 -7.71 -0.75 17.34
C ALA A 205 -7.98 -2.11 18.02
N TYR A 206 -6.98 -2.99 18.05
CA TYR A 206 -7.09 -4.33 18.61
C TYR A 206 -7.17 -4.32 20.14
N LEU A 207 -6.25 -3.62 20.82
CA LEU A 207 -6.12 -3.60 22.27
C LEU A 207 -7.19 -2.74 22.95
N LEU A 208 -7.68 -1.69 22.29
CA LEU A 208 -8.74 -0.82 22.81
C LEU A 208 -10.15 -1.33 22.47
N ASN A 209 -10.29 -2.55 21.92
CA ASN A 209 -11.57 -3.11 21.47
C ASN A 209 -12.34 -2.22 20.47
N LEU A 210 -11.62 -1.41 19.69
CA LEU A 210 -12.16 -0.56 18.61
C LEU A 210 -12.12 -1.31 17.26
N THR A 211 -12.27 -2.63 17.28
CA THR A 211 -11.97 -3.52 16.15
C THR A 211 -12.89 -3.29 14.96
N ARG A 212 -14.16 -2.95 15.19
CA ARG A 212 -15.12 -2.65 14.11
C ARG A 212 -14.75 -1.39 13.35
N VAL A 213 -14.51 -0.28 14.07
CA VAL A 213 -14.02 0.98 13.47
C VAL A 213 -12.69 0.74 12.77
N GLY A 214 -11.73 0.12 13.47
CA GLY A 214 -10.40 -0.16 12.92
C GLY A 214 -10.43 -0.99 11.64
N LEU A 215 -11.36 -1.94 11.52
CA LEU A 215 -11.51 -2.78 10.32
C LEU A 215 -11.94 -1.94 9.12
N VAL A 216 -12.92 -1.04 9.30
CA VAL A 216 -13.35 -0.10 8.26
C VAL A 216 -12.20 0.83 7.86
N LEU A 217 -11.46 1.37 8.83
CA LEU A 217 -10.31 2.23 8.54
C LEU A 217 -9.20 1.51 7.78
N LEU A 218 -8.90 0.27 8.16
CA LEU A 218 -7.90 -0.56 7.47
C LEU A 218 -8.34 -0.86 6.04
N PHE A 219 -9.61 -1.23 5.82
CA PHE A 219 -10.15 -1.42 4.48
C PHE A 219 -9.97 -0.17 3.61
N LEU A 220 -10.41 0.99 4.12
CA LEU A 220 -10.30 2.27 3.43
C LEU A 220 -8.83 2.64 3.12
N GLN A 221 -7.94 2.45 4.10
CA GLN A 221 -6.51 2.70 3.96
C GLN A 221 -5.90 1.78 2.90
N TYR A 222 -6.13 0.47 2.99
CA TYR A 222 -5.55 -0.51 2.07
C TYR A 222 -6.08 -0.36 0.66
N LEU A 223 -7.36 -0.05 0.47
CA LEU A 223 -7.93 0.18 -0.86
C LEU A 223 -7.27 1.39 -1.54
N SER A 224 -7.04 2.47 -0.78
CA SER A 224 -6.38 3.68 -1.26
C SER A 224 -4.91 3.43 -1.65
N GLU A 225 -4.17 2.69 -0.82
CA GLU A 225 -2.76 2.36 -1.09
C GLU A 225 -2.62 1.33 -2.22
N MET A 226 -3.54 0.37 -2.33
CA MET A 226 -3.62 -0.55 -3.47
C MET A 226 -3.75 0.24 -4.78
N GLY A 227 -4.64 1.23 -4.83
CA GLY A 227 -4.80 2.10 -6.00
C GLY A 227 -3.51 2.83 -6.37
N PHE A 228 -2.76 3.31 -5.37
CA PHE A 228 -1.46 3.96 -5.58
C PHE A 228 -0.45 2.99 -6.21
N HIS A 229 -0.27 1.84 -5.58
CA HIS A 229 0.73 0.87 -5.98
C HIS A 229 0.40 0.23 -7.33
N LEU A 230 -0.87 -0.03 -7.61
CA LEU A 230 -1.34 -0.50 -8.91
C LEU A 230 -1.07 0.54 -10.01
N SER A 231 -1.44 1.81 -9.78
CA SER A 231 -1.15 2.91 -10.72
C SER A 231 0.34 3.02 -11.01
N ARG A 232 1.18 2.86 -9.99
CA ARG A 232 2.64 2.90 -10.11
C ARG A 232 3.22 1.72 -10.88
N LEU A 233 2.68 0.51 -10.68
CA LEU A 233 3.10 -0.68 -11.44
C LEU A 233 2.73 -0.54 -12.93
N ILE A 234 1.50 -0.10 -13.22
CA ILE A 234 1.04 0.14 -14.59
C ILE A 234 1.91 1.21 -15.26
N TYR A 235 2.23 2.29 -14.55
CA TYR A 235 3.12 3.34 -15.07
C TYR A 235 4.53 2.84 -15.38
N PHE A 236 5.06 1.86 -14.64
CA PHE A 236 6.36 1.26 -14.95
C PHE A 236 6.32 0.32 -16.16
N ILE A 237 5.15 -0.25 -16.46
CA ILE A 237 4.94 -1.06 -17.67
C ILE A 237 4.78 -0.15 -18.89
N ASP A 238 3.95 0.89 -18.75
CA ASP A 238 3.68 1.85 -19.81
C ASP A 238 3.50 3.26 -19.23
N GLU A 239 4.45 4.14 -19.57
CA GLU A 239 4.51 5.50 -19.05
C GLU A 239 3.35 6.39 -19.55
N THR A 240 2.58 5.97 -20.55
CA THR A 240 1.45 6.74 -21.08
C THR A 240 0.20 6.73 -20.18
N HIS A 241 0.13 5.83 -19.20
CA HIS A 241 -1.05 5.59 -18.35
C HIS A 241 -1.18 6.55 -17.16
N HIS A 242 -0.95 7.86 -17.36
CA HIS A 242 -1.03 8.85 -16.29
C HIS A 242 -2.42 8.99 -15.64
N LYS A 243 -3.49 8.64 -16.37
CA LYS A 243 -4.88 8.72 -15.90
C LYS A 243 -5.15 7.90 -14.63
N MET A 244 -4.43 6.81 -14.41
CA MET A 244 -4.59 5.98 -13.20
C MET A 244 -4.17 6.73 -11.93
N PHE A 245 -3.11 7.53 -12.01
CA PHE A 245 -2.70 8.38 -10.89
C PHE A 245 -3.70 9.51 -10.61
N GLU A 246 -4.42 10.00 -11.61
CA GLU A 246 -5.47 11.00 -11.41
C GLU A 246 -6.68 10.39 -10.70
N LEU A 247 -7.12 9.21 -11.15
CA LEU A 247 -8.19 8.45 -10.48
C LEU A 247 -7.82 8.14 -9.02
N TRP A 248 -6.61 7.64 -8.79
CA TRP A 248 -6.11 7.42 -7.44
C TRP A 248 -6.03 8.71 -6.64
N SER A 249 -5.62 9.83 -7.23
CA SER A 249 -5.51 11.12 -6.51
C SER A 249 -6.86 11.57 -5.95
N VAL A 250 -7.94 11.41 -6.73
CA VAL A 250 -9.31 11.71 -6.28
C VAL A 250 -9.73 10.73 -5.18
N GLY A 251 -9.56 9.43 -5.42
CA GLY A 251 -9.88 8.39 -4.44
C GLY A 251 -9.14 8.57 -3.12
N PHE A 252 -7.86 8.93 -3.17
CA PHE A 252 -7.02 9.20 -2.00
C PHE A 252 -7.62 10.28 -1.10
N VAL A 253 -7.99 11.44 -1.67
CA VAL A 253 -8.59 12.54 -0.90
C VAL A 253 -9.94 12.11 -0.31
N LEU A 254 -10.79 11.45 -1.10
CA LEU A 254 -12.08 10.94 -0.63
C LEU A 254 -11.92 9.97 0.54
N THR A 255 -10.99 9.01 0.45
CA THR A 255 -10.67 8.08 1.54
C THR A 255 -10.31 8.82 2.83
N ARG A 256 -9.52 9.90 2.74
CA ARG A 256 -9.13 10.67 3.93
C ARG A 256 -10.32 11.41 4.55
N MET A 257 -11.17 12.01 3.72
CA MET A 257 -12.38 12.69 4.21
C MET A 257 -13.31 11.71 4.90
N VAL A 258 -13.58 10.56 4.28
CA VAL A 258 -14.42 9.50 4.87
C VAL A 258 -13.80 8.98 6.17
N THR A 259 -12.50 8.74 6.20
CA THR A 259 -11.78 8.29 7.41
C THR A 259 -11.93 9.27 8.58
N LEU A 260 -11.70 10.56 8.32
CA LEU A 260 -11.81 11.61 9.35
C LEU A 260 -13.25 11.74 9.84
N THR A 261 -14.23 11.77 8.93
CA THR A 261 -15.65 11.85 9.28
C THR A 261 -16.09 10.64 10.11
N LEU A 262 -15.71 9.43 9.72
CA LEU A 262 -16.05 8.20 10.45
C LEU A 262 -15.43 8.20 11.85
N MET A 263 -14.18 8.65 12.00
CA MET A 263 -13.54 8.72 13.31
C MET A 263 -14.24 9.72 14.23
N PHE A 264 -14.57 10.90 13.72
CA PHE A 264 -15.26 11.90 14.51
C PHE A 264 -16.68 11.46 14.87
N LEU A 265 -17.37 10.78 13.94
CA LEU A 265 -18.69 10.22 14.20
C LEU A 265 -18.64 9.09 15.23
N ALA A 266 -17.80 8.08 15.04
CA ALA A 266 -17.78 6.90 15.89
C ALA A 266 -17.16 7.16 17.27
N VAL A 267 -15.97 7.76 17.31
CA VAL A 267 -15.23 7.99 18.56
C VAL A 267 -15.59 9.34 19.18
N GLY A 268 -15.72 10.39 18.37
CA GLY A 268 -15.99 11.74 18.85
C GLY A 268 -17.44 11.95 19.33
N PHE A 269 -18.42 11.39 18.63
CA PHE A 269 -19.84 11.52 19.01
C PHE A 269 -20.45 10.22 19.53
N GLY A 270 -20.23 9.10 18.87
CA GLY A 270 -20.85 7.81 19.21
C GLY A 270 -20.48 7.35 20.61
N LEU A 271 -19.19 7.08 20.83
CA LEU A 271 -18.68 6.70 22.15
C LEU A 271 -18.82 7.82 23.20
N ALA A 272 -18.86 9.09 22.79
CA ALA A 272 -19.07 10.22 23.70
C ALA A 272 -20.50 10.32 24.26
N ARG A 273 -21.47 9.67 23.60
CA ARG A 273 -22.88 9.62 24.03
C ARG A 273 -23.26 8.33 24.74
N SER A 274 -22.39 7.33 24.79
CA SER A 274 -22.67 6.11 25.54
C SER A 274 -22.68 6.41 27.04
N GLU A 275 -23.52 5.70 27.77
CA GLU A 275 -23.68 5.84 29.23
C GLU A 275 -22.41 5.45 29.99
N ASN A 276 -21.70 4.39 29.54
CA ASN A 276 -20.54 3.83 30.23
C ASN A 276 -19.22 4.48 29.78
N GLN A 277 -18.91 5.65 30.34
CA GLN A 277 -17.66 6.40 30.08
C GLN A 277 -16.58 6.18 31.13
N THR A 278 -16.41 4.93 31.56
CA THR A 278 -15.46 4.52 32.60
C THR A 278 -14.29 3.76 32.00
N LEU A 279 -13.20 3.65 32.77
CA LEU A 279 -12.09 2.76 32.46
C LEU A 279 -12.29 1.46 33.23
N ASP A 280 -12.47 0.36 32.51
CA ASP A 280 -12.62 -0.97 33.07
C ASP A 280 -11.81 -1.98 32.25
N TRP A 281 -10.71 -2.45 32.85
CA TRP A 281 -9.79 -3.39 32.22
C TRP A 281 -10.38 -4.80 32.10
N GLU A 282 -11.25 -5.21 33.03
CA GLU A 282 -11.84 -6.54 33.04
C GLU A 282 -12.95 -6.64 31.99
N ALA A 283 -13.80 -5.62 31.89
CA ALA A 283 -14.80 -5.53 30.84
C ALA A 283 -14.20 -5.20 29.45
N GLY A 284 -12.95 -4.71 29.43
CA GLY A 284 -12.29 -4.21 28.22
C GLY A 284 -12.87 -2.88 27.72
N ASN A 285 -13.45 -2.09 28.62
CA ASN A 285 -14.00 -0.76 28.33
C ASN A 285 -12.91 0.31 28.52
N PHE A 286 -12.53 0.95 27.42
CA PHE A 286 -11.55 2.03 27.41
C PHE A 286 -12.15 3.39 27.08
N ASN A 287 -13.47 3.54 27.21
CA ASN A 287 -14.20 4.74 26.80
C ASN A 287 -14.07 5.89 27.80
N THR A 288 -12.86 6.42 27.96
CA THR A 288 -12.62 7.66 28.71
C THR A 288 -12.39 8.83 27.76
N LEU A 289 -12.68 10.06 28.21
CA LEU A 289 -12.41 11.26 27.42
C LEU A 289 -10.95 11.32 26.94
N SER A 290 -10.00 11.01 27.82
CA SER A 290 -8.57 11.02 27.51
C SER A 290 -8.20 10.03 26.40
N ILE A 291 -8.68 8.79 26.47
CA ILE A 291 -8.40 7.77 25.46
C ILE A 291 -9.07 8.13 24.13
N ARG A 292 -10.31 8.62 24.15
CA ARG A 292 -10.99 9.10 22.93
C ARG A 292 -10.20 10.23 22.25
N LEU A 293 -9.78 11.24 23.01
CA LEU A 293 -9.01 12.36 22.48
C LEU A 293 -7.65 11.89 21.94
N LEU A 294 -6.98 10.94 22.61
CA LEU A 294 -5.72 10.36 22.15
C LEU A 294 -5.91 9.61 20.82
N VAL A 295 -6.92 8.75 20.71
CA VAL A 295 -7.23 8.00 19.49
C VAL A 295 -7.57 8.95 18.34
N LEU A 296 -8.43 9.95 18.60
CA LEU A 296 -8.77 10.97 17.61
C LEU A 296 -7.54 11.75 17.17
N PHE A 297 -6.69 12.18 18.10
CA PHE A 297 -5.45 12.89 17.80
C PHE A 297 -4.52 12.05 16.93
N LEU A 298 -4.24 10.80 17.31
CA LEU A 298 -3.37 9.89 16.56
C LEU A 298 -3.84 9.70 15.12
N VAL A 299 -5.13 9.42 14.93
CA VAL A 299 -5.69 9.22 13.59
C VAL A 299 -5.69 10.53 12.81
N CYS A 300 -6.21 11.62 13.37
CA CYS A 300 -6.29 12.91 12.70
C CYS A 300 -4.91 13.46 12.32
N SER A 301 -3.91 13.36 13.19
CA SER A 301 -2.54 13.75 12.89
C SER A 301 -1.95 12.92 11.76
N THR A 302 -2.18 11.60 11.76
CA THR A 302 -1.71 10.71 10.68
C THR A 302 -2.40 11.06 9.35
N GLN A 303 -3.72 11.25 9.33
CA GLN A 303 -4.46 11.64 8.13
C GLN A 303 -4.02 13.00 7.59
N SER A 304 -3.83 13.97 8.49
CA SER A 304 -3.39 15.33 8.13
C SER A 304 -1.97 15.31 7.57
N TRP A 305 -1.08 14.51 8.14
CA TRP A 305 0.28 14.33 7.64
C TRP A 305 0.31 13.70 6.24
N LEU A 306 -0.53 12.68 6.00
CA LEU A 306 -0.67 12.05 4.68
C LEU A 306 -1.22 13.04 3.64
N LEU A 307 -2.26 13.80 3.98
CA LEU A 307 -2.81 14.87 3.13
C LEU A 307 -1.77 15.94 2.83
N TRP A 308 -1.04 16.40 3.85
CA TRP A 308 0.02 17.40 3.66
C TRP A 308 1.09 16.90 2.70
N LYS A 309 1.57 15.65 2.86
CA LYS A 309 2.54 15.03 1.95
C LYS A 309 1.99 14.96 0.52
N PHE A 310 0.74 14.57 0.36
CA PHE A 310 0.06 14.51 -0.92
C PHE A 310 -0.05 15.90 -1.57
N PHE A 311 -0.55 16.91 -0.86
CA PHE A 311 -0.67 18.27 -1.39
C PHE A 311 0.69 18.88 -1.74
N ARG A 312 1.71 18.67 -0.91
CA ARG A 312 3.08 19.12 -1.24
C ARG A 312 3.59 18.46 -2.53
N PHE A 313 3.33 17.16 -2.71
CA PHE A 313 3.67 16.45 -3.93
C PHE A 313 2.91 16.99 -5.15
N GLN A 314 1.60 17.18 -5.03
CA GLN A 314 0.76 17.72 -6.12
C GLN A 314 1.17 19.15 -6.50
N LEU A 315 1.37 20.03 -5.52
CA LEU A 315 1.84 21.40 -5.74
C LEU A 315 3.18 21.43 -6.45
N ARG A 316 4.12 20.57 -6.04
CA ARG A 316 5.42 20.44 -6.70
C ARG A 316 5.26 20.00 -8.15
N ARG A 317 4.49 18.94 -8.40
CA ARG A 317 4.21 18.41 -9.74
C ARG A 317 3.59 19.48 -10.65
N THR A 318 2.59 20.21 -10.17
CA THR A 318 1.94 21.29 -10.94
C THR A 318 2.87 22.46 -11.21
N ARG A 319 3.78 22.80 -10.28
CA ARG A 319 4.81 23.83 -10.50
C ARG A 319 5.79 23.39 -11.58
N GLU A 320 6.31 22.17 -11.50
CA GLU A 320 7.25 21.61 -12.49
C GLU A 320 6.61 21.55 -13.89
N TYR A 321 5.36 21.09 -14.00
CA TYR A 321 4.63 21.06 -15.27
C TYR A 321 4.42 22.46 -15.86
N ARG A 322 4.04 23.45 -15.05
CA ARG A 322 3.88 24.84 -15.50
C ARG A 322 5.21 25.45 -15.98
N LEU A 323 6.31 25.16 -15.28
CA LEU A 323 7.64 25.60 -15.70
C LEU A 323 8.06 24.96 -17.03
N GLU A 324 7.78 23.67 -17.22
CA GLU A 324 8.10 22.98 -18.47
C GLU A 324 7.26 23.54 -19.64
N GLN A 325 5.97 23.78 -19.44
CA GLN A 325 5.12 24.43 -20.43
C GLN A 325 5.58 25.86 -20.75
N ALA A 326 5.98 26.64 -19.75
CA ALA A 326 6.51 27.98 -19.94
C ALA A 326 7.81 27.96 -20.77
N ARG A 327 8.72 27.01 -20.49
CA ARG A 327 9.95 26.80 -21.26
C ARG A 327 9.65 26.41 -22.71
N LYS A 328 8.71 25.49 -22.95
CA LYS A 328 8.27 25.10 -24.31
C LYS A 328 7.68 26.28 -25.07
N ARG A 329 6.84 27.09 -24.43
CA ARG A 329 6.27 28.33 -25.03
C ARG A 329 7.34 29.37 -25.34
N ALA A 330 8.33 29.55 -24.46
CA ALA A 330 9.44 30.47 -24.69
C ALA A 330 10.34 30.03 -25.86
N ALA A 331 10.65 28.73 -25.96
CA ALA A 331 11.41 28.16 -27.06
C ALA A 331 10.66 28.30 -28.41
N ALA A 332 9.35 28.07 -28.43
CA ALA A 332 8.53 28.25 -29.64
C ALA A 332 8.49 29.71 -30.13
N LYS A 333 8.50 30.68 -29.21
CA LYS A 333 8.59 32.12 -29.54
C LYS A 333 9.96 32.54 -30.10
N GLN A 334 11.04 31.85 -29.73
CA GLN A 334 12.38 32.11 -30.28
C GLN A 334 12.59 31.49 -31.67
N GLN A 335 11.83 30.43 -32.01
CA GLN A 335 11.90 29.76 -33.31
C GLN A 335 11.01 30.38 -34.40
N THR A 336 10.18 31.38 -34.07
CA THR A 336 9.42 32.14 -35.07
C THR A 336 10.38 33.18 -35.69
N PRO A 337 10.74 33.11 -36.99
CA PRO A 337 11.65 34.09 -37.56
C PRO A 337 10.97 35.46 -37.50
N ARG A 338 11.69 36.48 -36.99
CA ARG A 338 11.28 37.88 -37.12
C ARG A 338 10.96 38.13 -38.59
N ALA A 339 9.69 38.40 -38.90
CA ALA A 339 9.29 38.88 -40.21
C ALA A 339 10.16 40.11 -40.52
N LEU A 340 11.00 39.99 -41.56
CA LEU A 340 11.77 41.09 -42.11
C LEU A 340 10.80 42.24 -42.43
N LYS A 341 10.85 43.31 -41.65
CA LYS A 341 10.32 44.61 -42.07
C LYS A 341 11.11 45.00 -43.32
N ARG A 342 10.49 44.82 -44.49
CA ARG A 342 10.98 45.37 -45.74
C ARG A 342 10.58 46.84 -45.77
N ASP A 343 11.52 47.70 -45.41
CA ASP A 343 11.48 49.11 -45.78
C ASP A 343 11.62 49.17 -47.31
N SER A 344 10.65 49.79 -47.98
CA SER A 344 10.81 50.20 -49.38
C SER A 344 10.01 51.48 -49.62
N VAL A 345 10.72 52.59 -49.40
CA VAL A 345 10.52 53.89 -50.03
C VAL A 345 11.19 53.83 -51.42
N GLY A 346 10.52 54.31 -52.48
CA GLY A 346 11.19 54.64 -53.74
C GLY A 346 10.43 54.31 -55.04
N HIS A 347 9.74 55.33 -55.55
CA HIS A 347 9.54 55.75 -56.95
C HIS A 347 9.72 54.82 -58.18
N HIS A 348 8.65 54.81 -58.99
CA HIS A 348 8.53 55.09 -60.44
C HIS A 348 9.26 54.28 -61.55
N GLU A 349 8.40 53.86 -62.49
CA GLU A 349 8.51 53.87 -63.98
C GLU A 349 8.97 52.64 -64.79
N ASN A 350 7.97 52.11 -65.53
CA ASN A 350 7.90 51.79 -66.96
C ASN A 350 8.89 50.81 -67.62
N GLY A 351 8.31 49.80 -68.30
CA GLY A 351 8.86 49.31 -69.58
C GLY A 351 8.78 47.81 -69.88
N VAL A 352 7.65 47.36 -70.46
CA VAL A 352 7.60 46.68 -71.78
C VAL A 352 8.40 45.36 -71.98
N LEU A 353 7.73 44.20 -71.97
CA LEU A 353 7.52 43.30 -73.15
C LEU A 353 6.89 41.93 -72.80
N LYS A 354 6.05 41.48 -73.74
CA LYS A 354 5.23 40.26 -73.79
C LYS A 354 5.98 39.12 -74.51
N ALA A 355 5.37 37.92 -74.45
CA ALA A 355 5.57 36.68 -75.24
C ALA A 355 6.59 35.70 -74.63
N GLU A 356 6.39 34.38 -74.58
CA GLU A 356 5.46 33.52 -75.31
C GLU A 356 5.30 32.13 -74.64
N ASN A 357 4.31 31.40 -75.17
CA ASN A 357 3.82 30.05 -74.88
C ASN A 357 4.85 28.93 -74.61
N GLY A 358 4.37 27.87 -73.93
CA GLY A 358 4.60 26.51 -74.44
C GLY A 358 5.25 25.49 -73.50
N THR A 359 4.41 24.55 -73.04
CA THR A 359 4.72 23.12 -72.82
C THR A 359 5.73 22.69 -71.74
N SER A 360 5.17 22.07 -70.69
CA SER A 360 5.78 21.04 -69.83
C SER A 360 6.31 19.85 -70.65
N PRO A 361 7.37 19.17 -70.20
CA PRO A 361 7.13 17.89 -69.52
C PRO A 361 8.00 17.59 -68.29
N ARG A 362 7.40 16.80 -67.40
CA ARG A 362 7.99 16.04 -66.28
C ARG A 362 9.40 15.47 -66.53
N LEU A 363 10.26 15.53 -65.51
CA LEU A 363 11.28 14.49 -65.26
C LEU A 363 11.28 14.01 -63.80
N LYS A 364 11.37 12.68 -63.64
CA LYS A 364 11.34 11.92 -62.38
C LYS A 364 12.70 11.95 -61.66
N LYS A 365 12.60 11.98 -60.33
CA LYS A 365 13.47 11.39 -59.28
C LYS A 365 14.88 10.93 -59.65
N LEU A 366 15.87 11.54 -58.98
CA LEU A 366 17.19 10.96 -58.69
C LEU A 366 17.26 10.57 -57.21
N LYS A 367 17.60 9.31 -56.94
CA LYS A 367 18.17 8.83 -55.67
C LYS A 367 19.70 8.86 -55.83
N ALA A 368 20.40 9.22 -54.77
CA ALA A 368 21.86 9.19 -54.66
C ALA A 368 22.25 8.47 -53.35
N PRO A 369 23.53 8.10 -53.18
CA PRO A 369 24.03 6.73 -53.09
C PRO A 369 23.92 6.07 -51.71
#